data_AF-A0A0F5FP56-F1
#
_entry.id   AF-A0A0F5FP56-F1
#
_cell.length_a   1.000
_cell.length_b   1.000
_cell.length_c   1.000
_cell.angle_alpha   90.00
_cell.angle_beta   90.00
_cell.angle_gamma   90.00
#
_symmetry.space_group_name_H-M   'P 1'
#
loop_
_entity.id
_entity.type
_entity.pdbx_description
1 polymer ?
#
loop_
_entity_poly.entity_id
_entity_poly.type
_entity_poly.pdbx_seq_one_letter_code
_entity_poly.pdbx_strand_id
1 'polypeptide(L)' 'MLPTFLLARDHLEQAAVILQGSDSRSRQLRHIIERTIGLMDEFQRKQPRRSDNVLDFLEFQRRRRDMED' A
#
# COMPACT_ATOMS: atom_id res chain seq x y z
N MET A 1 2.87 0.13 12.65
CA MET A 1 2.62 -0.98 11.70
C MET A 1 2.95 -0.64 10.25
N LEU A 2 3.01 0.65 9.85
CA LEU A 2 3.35 1.05 8.48
C LEU A 2 4.61 0.40 7.87
N PRO A 3 5.74 0.23 8.61
CA PRO A 3 6.97 -0.31 8.03
C PRO A 3 6.84 -1.76 7.58
N THR A 4 6.20 -2.61 8.40
CA THR A 4 6.02 -4.04 8.11
C THR A 4 5.07 -4.26 6.94
N PHE A 5 4.04 -3.42 6.81
CA PHE A 5 3.10 -3.48 5.69
C PHE A 5 3.77 -3.14 4.36
N LEU A 6 4.56 -2.07 4.32
CA LEU A 6 5.30 -1.67 3.12
C LEU A 6 6.34 -2.73 2.71
N LEU A 7 7.05 -3.31 3.68
CA LEU A 7 8.01 -4.39 3.42
C LEU A 7 7.33 -5.65 2.87
N ALA A 8 6.19 -6.04 3.44
CA ALA A 8 5.43 -7.18 2.92
C ALA A 8 4.93 -6.94 1.49
N ARG A 9 4.50 -5.71 1.18
CA ARG A 9 4.06 -5.32 -0.18
C ARG A 9 5.21 -5.40 -1.18
N ASP A 10 6.39 -4.89 -0.84
CA ASP A 10 7.59 -4.95 -1.69
C ASP A 10 8.00 -6.41 -1.99
N HIS A 11 8.02 -7.29 -0.99
CA HIS A 11 8.31 -8.71 -1.20
C HIS A 11 7.29 -9.40 -2.14
N LEU A 12 6.02 -9.03 -2.05
CA LEU A 12 4.97 -9.54 -2.94
C LEU A 12 5.15 -9.01 -4.37
N GLU A 13 5.47 -7.73 -4.54
CA GLU A 13 5.77 -7.15 -5.86
C GLU A 13 6.98 -7.85 -6.51
N GLN A 14 8.04 -8.10 -5.76
CA GLN A 14 9.20 -8.87 -6.21
C GLN A 14 8.83 -10.31 -6.62
N ALA A 15 8.01 -10.99 -5.80
CA ALA A 15 7.55 -12.35 -6.12
C ALA A 15 6.72 -12.40 -7.41
N ALA A 16 5.87 -11.40 -7.66
CA ALA A 16 5.09 -11.30 -8.90
C ALA A 16 6.00 -11.18 -10.14
N VAL A 17 7.09 -10.42 -10.02
CA VAL A 17 8.10 -10.24 -11.08
C VAL A 17 8.89 -11.54 -11.34
N ILE A 18 9.22 -12.29 -10.29
CA ILE A 18 9.95 -13.56 -10.43
C ILE A 18 9.08 -14.64 -11.11
N LEU A 19 7.76 -14.61 -10.90
CA LEU A 19 6.81 -15.62 -11.42
C LEU A 19 6.41 -15.41 -12.89
N GLN A 20 7.33 -14.92 -13.72
CA GLN A 20 7.13 -14.76 -15.17
C GLN A 20 7.14 -16.08 -15.97
N GLY A 21 7.33 -17.23 -15.31
CA GLY A 21 7.33 -18.56 -15.93
C GLY A 21 6.03 -18.88 -16.69
N SER A 22 6.14 -19.64 -17.79
CA SER A 22 5.01 -20.03 -18.64
C SER A 22 4.16 -21.18 -18.07
N ASP A 23 4.62 -21.81 -16.99
CA ASP A 23 3.90 -22.92 -16.37
C ASP A 23 2.61 -22.43 -15.68
N SER A 24 1.60 -23.30 -15.62
CA SER A 24 0.29 -22.98 -15.04
C SER A 24 0.39 -22.63 -13.55
N ARG A 25 1.32 -23.25 -12.82
CA ARG A 25 1.51 -23.05 -11.39
C ARG A 25 2.11 -21.67 -11.10
N SER A 26 3.12 -21.23 -11.86
CA SER A 26 3.68 -19.88 -11.74
C SER A 26 2.64 -18.80 -12.04
N ARG A 27 1.82 -18.99 -13.09
CA ARG A 27 0.72 -18.07 -13.41
C ARG A 27 -0.33 -18.01 -12.31
N GLN A 28 -0.71 -19.15 -11.75
CA GLN A 28 -1.66 -19.21 -10.64
C GLN A 28 -1.10 -18.52 -9.40
N LEU A 29 0.18 -18.75 -9.08
CA LEU A 29 0.82 -18.13 -7.93
C LEU A 29 0.95 -16.60 -8.13
N ARG A 30 1.29 -16.15 -9.33
CA ARG A 30 1.32 -14.72 -9.68
C ARG A 30 -0.05 -14.08 -9.47
N HIS A 31 -1.12 -14.73 -9.93
CA HIS A 31 -2.48 -14.24 -9.73
C HIS A 31 -2.86 -14.10 -8.25
N ILE A 32 -2.48 -15.06 -7.41
CA ILE A 32 -2.70 -15.00 -5.96
C ILE A 32 -1.97 -13.80 -5.34
N ILE A 33 -0.72 -13.57 -5.76
CA ILE A 33 0.09 -12.45 -5.26
C ILE A 33 -0.51 -11.11 -5.68
N GLU A 34 -0.87 -10.94 -6.96
CA GLU A 34 -1.51 -9.72 -7.48
C GLU A 34 -2.83 -9.41 -6.73
N ARG A 35 -3.66 -10.44 -6.49
CA ARG A 35 -4.89 -10.33 -5.69
C ARG A 35 -4.58 -9.86 -4.26
N THR A 36 -3.54 -10.42 -3.65
CA THR A 36 -3.14 -10.10 -2.26
C THR A 36 -2.67 -8.66 -2.14
N ILE A 37 -1.86 -8.16 -3.08
CA ILE A 37 -1.45 -6.75 -3.13
C ILE A 37 -2.68 -5.83 -3.20
N GLY A 38 -3.66 -6.15 -4.05
CA GLY A 38 -4.91 -5.38 -4.14
C GLY A 38 -5.68 -5.34 -2.82
N LEU A 39 -5.81 -6.47 -2.12
CA LEU A 39 -6.47 -6.53 -0.81
C LEU A 39 -5.72 -5.74 0.26
N MET A 40 -4.38 -5.75 0.22
CA MET A 40 -3.55 -4.94 1.10
C MET A 40 -3.79 -3.45 0.88
N ASP A 41 -3.83 -3.00 -0.38
CA ASP A 41 -4.11 -1.59 -0.71
C ASP A 41 -5.51 -1.16 -0.24
N GLU A 42 -6.53 -2.03 -0.39
CA GLU A 42 -7.87 -1.78 0.14
C GLU A 42 -7.89 -1.68 1.67
N PHE A 43 -7.14 -2.55 2.36
CA PHE A 43 -7.05 -2.55 3.81
C PHE A 43 -6.38 -1.28 4.33
N GLN A 44 -5.30 -0.82 3.68
CA GLN A 44 -4.63 0.43 4.04
C GLN A 44 -5.55 1.64 3.87
N ARG A 45 -6.37 1.68 2.81
CA ARG A 45 -7.34 2.76 2.58
C ARG A 45 -8.47 2.77 3.62
N LYS A 46 -8.87 1.61 4.14
CA LYS A 46 -9.94 1.48 5.15
C LYS A 46 -9.47 1.74 6.57
N GLN A 47 -8.17 1.68 6.86
CA GLN A 47 -7.67 2.09 8.17
C GLN A 47 -7.81 3.61 8.31
N PRO A 48 -8.45 4.13 9.37
CA PRO A 48 -8.39 5.55 9.66
C PRO A 48 -6.91 5.91 9.79
N ARG A 49 -6.46 6.91 9.01
CA ARG A 49 -5.13 7.50 9.18
C ARG A 49 -5.06 7.89 10.65
N ARG A 50 -4.36 7.09 11.47
CA ARG A 50 -4.01 7.50 12.83
C ARG A 50 -3.40 8.88 12.66
N SER A 51 -3.82 9.83 13.49
CA SER A 51 -3.26 11.17 13.56
C SER A 51 -1.76 11.05 13.89
N ASP A 52 -0.97 10.76 12.88
CA ASP A 52 0.47 10.83 12.94
C ASP A 52 0.82 12.31 12.98
N ASN A 53 1.91 12.66 13.66
CA ASN A 53 2.39 14.05 13.72
C ASN A 53 2.89 14.56 12.35
N VAL A 54 2.71 13.78 11.29
CA VAL A 54 3.04 14.09 9.91
C VAL A 54 1.74 14.50 9.23
N LEU A 55 1.55 15.82 9.09
CA LEU A 55 0.47 16.37 8.28
C LEU A 55 0.75 16.08 6.80
N ASP A 56 -0.27 15.59 6.11
CA ASP A 56 -0.31 15.61 4.65
C ASP A 56 -0.13 17.07 4.18
N PHE A 57 0.68 17.32 3.15
CA PHE A 57 0.98 18.69 2.68
C PHE A 57 -0.29 19.51 2.40
N LEU A 58 -1.32 18.86 1.86
CA LEU A 58 -2.62 19.48 1.61
C LEU A 58 -3.40 19.78 2.90
N GLU A 59 -3.25 18.95 3.92
CA GLU A 59 -3.87 19.16 5.23
C GLU A 59 -3.16 20.27 6.01
N PHE A 60 -1.83 20.34 5.94
CA PHE A 60 -1.04 21.43 6.50
C PHE A 60 -1.42 22.78 5.89
N GLN A 61 -1.51 22.85 4.55
CA GLN A 61 -1.89 24.08 3.86
C GLN A 61 -3.30 24.56 4.23
N ARG A 62 -4.23 23.61 4.45
CA ARG A 62 -5.60 23.91 4.90
C ARG A 62 -5.60 24.48 6.32
N ARG A 63 -4.96 23.81 7.27
CA ARG A 63 -4.85 24.29 8.66
C ARG A 63 -4.17 25.65 8.79
N ARG A 64 -3.18 25.92 7.94
CA ARG A 64 -2.52 27.25 7.93
C ARG A 64 -3.47 28.34 7.48
N ARG A 65 -4.31 28.07 6.48
CA ARG A 65 -5.31 29.01 5.99
C ARG A 65 -6.41 29.26 7.02
N ASP A 66 -6.84 28.20 7.72
CA ASP A 66 -7.83 28.29 8.81
C ASP A 66 -7.30 29.02 10.06
N MET A 67 -5.99 29.26 10.17
CA MET A 67 -5.36 30.05 11.25
C MET A 67 -5.14 31.52 10.88
N GLU A 68 -5.29 31.88 9.59
CA GLU A 68 -5.10 33.25 9.09
C GLU A 68 -6.43 34.05 9.01
N ASP A 69 -7.58 33.40 9.25
CA ASP A 69 -8.91 34.00 9.46
C ASP A 69 -9.25 34.13 10.96
#